data_AF-A0A2N8TLX7-F1
#
_entry.id   AF-A0A2N8TLX7-F1
#
_cell.length_a   1.000
_cell.length_b   1.000
_cell.length_c   1.000
_cell.angle_alpha   90.00
_cell.angle_beta   90.00
_cell.angle_gamma   90.00
#
_symmetry.space_group_name_H-M   'P 1'
#
loop_
_entity.id
_entity.type
_entity.pdbx_description
1 polymer ?
#
loop_
_entity_poly.entity_id
_entity_poly.type
_entity_poly.pdbx_seq_one_letter_code
_entity_poly.pdbx_strand_id
1 'polypeptide(L)' 'RHPYSRGLLQALPDRAFTPVPGMPPELGDLPDGCSFAARCDRATDTCAAPPPTGTVACHHPHVPEDVRA' A
#
# COMPACT_ATOMS: atom_id res chain seq x y z
N ARG A 1 -4.74 8.29 -0.72
CA ARG A 1 -5.23 6.90 -0.97
C ARG A 1 -4.06 5.91 -0.86
N HIS A 2 -4.25 4.76 -0.22
CA HIS A 2 -3.16 3.77 -0.02
C HIS A 2 -2.86 2.98 -1.31
N PRO A 3 -1.58 2.67 -1.65
CA PRO A 3 -1.21 1.84 -2.81
C PRO A 3 -1.92 0.48 -2.83
N TYR A 4 -2.02 -0.20 -1.69
CA TYR A 4 -2.83 -1.43 -1.54
C TYR A 4 -4.26 -1.28 -2.06
N SER A 5 -5.00 -0.26 -1.62
CA SER A 5 -6.38 -0.03 -2.08
C SER A 5 -6.45 0.23 -3.58
N ARG A 6 -5.45 0.93 -4.15
CA ARG A 6 -5.33 1.11 -5.60
C ARG A 6 -5.13 -0.24 -6.30
N GLY A 7 -4.22 -1.07 -5.79
CA GLY A 7 -3.95 -2.41 -6.33
C GLY A 7 -5.19 -3.30 -6.33
N LEU A 8 -5.96 -3.32 -5.23
CA LEU A 8 -7.22 -4.07 -5.17
C LEU A 8 -8.23 -3.63 -6.23
N LEU A 9 -8.35 -2.32 -6.46
CA LEU A 9 -9.23 -1.79 -7.51
C LEU A 9 -8.74 -2.20 -8.90
N GLN A 10 -7.44 -2.18 -9.16
CA GLN A 10 -6.88 -2.59 -10.45
C GLN A 10 -6.97 -4.09 -10.71
N ALA A 11 -7.07 -4.91 -9.65
CA ALA A 11 -7.24 -6.34 -9.73
C ALA A 11 -8.67 -6.78 -10.09
N LEU A 12 -9.64 -5.86 -10.11
CA LEU A 12 -11.02 -6.19 -10.45
C LEU A 12 -11.14 -6.57 -11.95
N PRO A 13 -12.01 -7.54 -12.31
CA PRO A 13 -12.20 -7.97 -13.70
C PRO A 13 -12.73 -6.88 -14.64
N ASP A 14 -13.49 -5.92 -14.13
CA ASP A 14 -14.03 -4.77 -14.86
C ASP A 14 -13.02 -3.62 -15.02
N ARG A 15 -11.78 -3.83 -14.56
CA ARG A 15 -10.67 -2.85 -14.61
C ARG A 15 -9.52 -3.42 -15.45
N ALA A 16 -8.29 -3.25 -14.99
CA ALA A 16 -7.10 -3.76 -15.67
C ALA A 16 -6.85 -5.25 -15.39
N PHE A 17 -7.62 -5.87 -14.48
CA PHE A 17 -7.43 -7.24 -14.00
C PHE A 17 -5.97 -7.56 -13.65
N THR A 18 -5.28 -6.57 -13.09
CA THR A 18 -3.85 -6.67 -12.76
C THR A 18 -3.72 -7.11 -11.31
N PRO A 19 -3.28 -8.34 -11.01
CA PRO A 19 -3.19 -8.84 -9.65
C PRO A 19 -2.12 -8.07 -8.86
N VAL A 20 -2.33 -7.96 -7.56
CA VAL A 20 -1.28 -7.53 -6.63
C VAL A 20 -0.29 -8.70 -6.49
N PRO A 21 1.01 -8.52 -6.79
CA PRO A 21 1.97 -9.61 -6.74
C PRO A 21 2.26 -10.06 -5.30
N GLY A 22 2.69 -11.32 -5.18
CA GLY A 22 3.10 -11.91 -3.89
C GLY A 22 1.94 -12.21 -2.95
N MET A 23 2.29 -12.65 -1.74
CA MET A 23 1.34 -13.06 -0.71
C MET A 23 1.37 -12.10 0.49
N PRO A 24 0.25 -11.89 1.19
CA PRO A 24 0.26 -11.21 2.49
C PRO A 24 1.20 -11.92 3.48
N PRO A 25 1.79 -11.19 4.44
CA PRO A 25 2.52 -11.83 5.53
C PRO A 25 1.56 -12.67 6.39
N GLU A 26 2.13 -13.62 7.12
CA GLU A 26 1.40 -14.39 8.12
C GLU A 26 0.98 -13.48 9.28
N LEU A 27 -0.23 -13.68 9.82
CA LEU A 27 -0.77 -12.82 10.87
C LEU A 27 0.04 -12.88 12.18
N GLY A 28 0.75 -13.98 12.41
CA GLY A 28 1.63 -14.16 13.57
C GLY A 28 3.05 -13.61 13.38
N ASP A 29 3.39 -13.17 12.17
CA ASP A 29 4.72 -12.68 11.78
C ASP A 29 4.59 -11.39 10.96
N LEU A 30 3.93 -10.40 11.57
CA LEU A 30 3.77 -9.09 10.96
C LEU A 30 5.04 -8.25 11.14
N PRO A 31 5.48 -7.52 10.11
CA PRO A 31 6.62 -6.62 10.26
C PRO A 31 6.25 -5.44 11.17
N ASP A 32 7.26 -4.88 11.85
CA ASP A 32 7.11 -3.69 12.69
C ASP A 32 6.56 -2.47 11.92
N GLY A 33 6.90 -2.39 10.63
CA GLY A 33 6.47 -1.34 9.72
C GLY A 33 5.25 -1.69 8.88
N CYS A 34 5.29 -1.31 7.60
CA CYS A 34 4.19 -1.52 6.68
C CYS A 34 4.07 -2.99 6.25
N SER A 35 2.98 -3.66 6.62
CA SER A 35 2.66 -5.03 6.18
C SER A 35 2.47 -5.20 4.67
N PHE A 36 2.37 -4.10 3.93
CA PHE A 36 2.27 -4.11 2.46
C PHE A 36 3.63 -3.87 1.77
N ALA A 37 4.70 -3.52 2.48
CA ALA A 37 5.97 -3.08 1.89
C ALA A 37 6.54 -4.06 0.85
N ALA A 38 6.56 -5.36 1.16
CA ALA A 38 7.09 -6.40 0.27
C ALA A 38 6.33 -6.54 -1.08
N ARG A 39 5.12 -5.98 -1.19
CA ARG A 39 4.26 -6.04 -2.38
C ARG A 39 3.94 -4.67 -2.96
N CYS A 40 4.47 -3.60 -2.36
CA CYS A 40 4.17 -2.22 -2.71
C CYS A 40 5.18 -1.71 -3.74
N ASP A 41 4.69 -1.23 -4.89
CA ASP A 41 5.50 -0.61 -5.94
C ASP A 41 6.15 0.72 -5.55
N ARG A 42 5.76 1.26 -4.39
CA ARG A 42 6.25 2.53 -3.82
C ARG A 42 7.00 2.33 -2.50
N ALA A 43 7.34 1.11 -2.14
CA ALA A 43 8.09 0.84 -0.91
C ALA A 43 9.47 1.50 -0.94
N THR A 44 9.89 2.00 0.22
CA THR A 44 11.25 2.50 0.47
C THR A 44 11.65 2.05 1.87
N ASP A 45 12.91 2.22 2.25
CA ASP A 45 13.43 1.80 3.57
C ASP A 45 12.65 2.38 4.76
N THR A 46 12.09 3.60 4.62
CA THR A 46 11.25 4.19 5.69
C THR A 46 10.00 3.37 6.03
N CYS A 47 9.54 2.50 5.12
CA CYS A 47 8.39 1.64 5.33
C CYS A 47 8.69 0.48 6.30
N ALA A 48 9.94 0.27 6.69
CA ALA A 48 10.31 -0.68 7.75
C ALA A 48 9.85 -0.21 9.14
N ALA A 49 9.49 1.07 9.30
CA ALA A 49 8.92 1.63 10.51
C ALA A 49 7.49 2.15 10.25
N PRO A 50 6.63 2.22 11.28
CA PRO A 50 5.31 2.82 11.15
C PRO A 50 5.42 4.34 10.91
N PRO A 51 4.45 4.95 10.19
CA PRO A 51 4.40 6.40 10.04
C PRO A 51 4.08 7.10 11.36
N PRO A 52 4.31 8.43 11.45
CA PRO A 52 4.00 9.19 12.65
C PRO A 52 2.53 9.05 13.04
N THR A 53 2.27 8.94 14.34
CA THR A 53 0.91 8.93 14.89
C THR A 53 0.15 10.20 14.51
N GLY A 54 -1.14 10.07 14.24
CA GLY A 54 -1.99 11.18 13.78
C GLY A 54 -1.89 11.47 12.28
N THR A 55 -1.10 10.71 11.53
CA THR A 55 -1.05 10.77 10.06
C THR A 55 -1.71 9.55 9.42
N VAL A 56 -1.72 9.49 8.09
CA VAL A 56 -2.20 8.30 7.37
C VAL A 56 -1.20 7.15 7.50
N ALA A 57 -1.70 5.91 7.50
CA ALA A 57 -0.88 4.70 7.69
C ALA A 57 0.15 4.40 6.58
N CYS A 58 0.20 5.20 5.51
CA CYS A 58 1.16 5.03 4.42
C CYS A 58 2.16 6.18 4.43
N HIS A 59 3.45 5.87 4.34
CA HIS A 59 4.49 6.88 4.09
C HIS A 59 4.40 7.49 2.68
N HIS A 60 3.88 6.73 1.70
CA HIS A 60 3.82 7.12 0.29
C HIS A 60 2.40 7.10 -0.28
N PRO A 61 1.44 7.83 0.32
CA PRO A 61 0.06 7.80 -0.15
C PRO A 61 -0.04 8.34 -1.57
N HIS A 62 -0.88 7.73 -2.39
CA HIS A 62 -1.29 8.35 -3.64
C HIS A 62 -2.15 9.56 -3.32
N VAL A 63 -1.74 10.72 -3.83
CA VAL A 63 -2.59 11.91 -3.87
C VAL A 63 -3.51 11.75 -5.07
N PRO A 64 -4.84 11.75 -4.91
CA PRO A 64 -5.75 11.74 -6.05
C PRO A 64 -5.51 13.00 -6.89
N GLU A 65 -5.57 12.88 -8.23
CA GLU A 65 -5.36 14.02 -9.13
C GLU A 65 -6.45 15.08 -8.96
N ASP A 66 -7.64 14.63 -8.57
CA ASP A 66 -8.83 15.40 -8.17
C ASP A 66 -8.64 16.26 -6.90
N VAL A 67 -7.54 16.10 -6.16
CA VAL A 67 -7.18 16.94 -4.99
C VAL A 67 -6.09 17.96 -5.32
N ARG A 68 -5.59 17.99 -6.57
CA ARG A 68 -4.56 18.95 -7.03
C ARG A 68 -5.13 20.17 -7.78
N ALA A 69 -6.45 20.26 -7.94
CA ALA A 69 -7.15 21.40 -8.54
C ALA A 69 -7.57 22.43 -7.48
#